data_AF-A0A2V8WRY4-F1
#
_entry.id   AF-A0A2V8WRY4-F1
#
_cell.length_a   1.000
_cell.length_b   1.000
_cell.length_c   1.000
_cell.angle_alpha   90.00
_cell.angle_beta   90.00
_cell.angle_gamma   90.00
#
_symmetry.space_group_name_H-M   'P 1'
#
loop_
_entity.id
_entity.type
_entity.pdbx_description
1 polymer ?
#
loop_
_entity_poly.entity_id
_entity_poly.type
_entity_poly.pdbx_seq_one_letter_code
_entity_poly.pdbx_strand_id
1 'polypeptide(L)'
;MTSSVELPNRLKRGTTSREWLVALGVSFGTALLVIAPFFWLGNASGHDFGFHAASWLDTAGQWREGIAYPRWTEWANHGFGEPRFIFYPPLSWMLGAALGFLAPWNAVPGIFIALVQTIAGLSSYALARRFAARGAALFGAAAYAANPYTLLVIYMRSDFAELLACALMPVVLLAALQVCGLVGGRSQPRALALFAVVFAAVWLSNAPAAVLASYSVALFFVWAAFAEKSSRPLWRGMAGVTLGFALASFYLFPAAYEQRWVNITQALSPGLHPSDNFLNTMTNDPEHNVFNWVASSVAIVLMVMTGIAAIAAHRSAAKNGETEEARKLWRVLLFLSAAAIFMMIRPSSVFWEHLFKLRFVQFPWRWMSILAVPYSCFIAAAMSRRRAGWILGAAVIVVSAATGAFLVQQTWWDSDEIPALREAIANDQGFEGTDEYDPMDDDHTNLPEKAPRVAILPEEESGGAAPRAEVHVLRWSAEERELQVSSQKPVRVALRLLDYPAWRVEVNGKVATPQHAETSGQMMLRLPAGTQHIAVKFVRTPDRILGIFVSVAGLLALLALFNAGGQRLLSASP
;
A
#
# COMPACT_ATOMS: atom_id res chain seq x y z
N MET A 1 7.14 -48.49 40.12
CA MET A 1 5.95 -47.90 39.47
C MET A 1 5.93 -46.41 39.76
N THR A 2 6.31 -45.60 38.77
CA THR A 2 5.82 -44.24 38.48
C THR A 2 6.63 -43.78 37.27
N SER A 3 6.09 -44.03 36.08
CA SER A 3 6.72 -43.65 34.81
C SER A 3 6.78 -42.14 34.71
N SER A 4 7.99 -41.61 34.58
CA SER A 4 8.26 -40.25 34.13
C SER A 4 7.61 -40.05 32.76
N VAL A 5 6.48 -39.35 32.74
CA VAL A 5 5.87 -38.86 31.49
C VAL A 5 6.82 -37.83 30.92
N GLU A 6 7.66 -38.25 29.97
CA GLU A 6 8.40 -37.34 29.09
C GLU A 6 7.39 -36.47 28.33
N LEU A 7 7.31 -35.20 28.73
CA LEU A 7 6.69 -34.17 27.89
C LEU A 7 7.42 -34.12 26.55
N PRO A 8 6.72 -34.12 25.40
CA PRO A 8 7.37 -34.11 24.11
C PRO A 8 8.17 -32.81 23.93
N ASN A 9 9.49 -32.98 23.84
CA ASN A 9 10.54 -32.00 23.57
C ASN A 9 10.41 -31.27 22.19
N ARG A 10 9.23 -31.27 21.56
CA ARG A 10 9.01 -30.85 20.16
C ARG A 10 8.91 -29.34 19.93
N LEU A 11 8.91 -28.51 20.97
CA LEU A 11 8.81 -27.05 20.82
C LEU A 11 10.12 -26.28 21.10
N LYS A 12 11.22 -26.97 21.43
CA LYS A 12 12.50 -26.33 21.80
C LYS A 12 13.58 -26.29 20.71
N ARG A 13 13.41 -26.95 19.56
CA ARG A 13 14.38 -26.83 18.45
C ARG A 13 14.06 -25.60 17.62
N GLY A 14 15.02 -24.67 17.54
CA GLY A 14 14.96 -23.53 16.62
C GLY A 14 14.61 -24.00 15.20
N THR A 15 13.78 -23.23 14.50
CA THR A 15 13.37 -23.54 13.13
C THR A 15 14.62 -23.70 12.26
N THR A 16 14.79 -24.87 11.66
CA THR A 16 15.99 -25.14 10.83
C THR A 16 15.87 -24.41 9.49
N SER A 17 16.97 -24.07 8.84
CA SER A 17 16.97 -23.45 7.49
C SER A 17 16.15 -24.25 6.48
N ARG A 18 16.12 -25.59 6.63
CA ARG A 18 15.30 -26.50 5.83
C ARG A 18 13.79 -26.28 6.01
N GLU A 19 13.32 -25.84 7.17
CA GLU A 19 11.90 -25.53 7.38
C GLU A 19 11.48 -24.29 6.59
N TRP A 20 12.30 -23.24 6.63
CA TRP A 20 12.07 -22.00 5.89
C TRP A 20 12.14 -22.19 4.38
N LEU A 21 13.03 -23.05 3.88
CA LEU A 21 13.06 -23.40 2.45
C LEU A 21 11.74 -24.06 2.00
N VAL A 22 11.16 -24.92 2.83
CA VAL A 22 9.85 -25.52 2.51
C VAL A 22 8.72 -24.51 2.62
N ALA A 23 8.77 -23.60 3.59
CA ALA A 23 7.81 -22.49 3.67
C ALA A 23 7.88 -21.62 2.42
N LEU A 24 9.08 -21.25 1.97
CA LEU A 24 9.31 -20.52 0.73
C LEU A 24 8.74 -21.29 -0.48
N GLY A 25 9.04 -22.58 -0.61
CA GLY A 25 8.51 -23.40 -1.71
C GLY A 25 6.99 -23.50 -1.72
N VAL A 26 6.35 -23.65 -0.56
CA VAL A 26 4.88 -23.67 -0.44
C VAL A 26 4.29 -22.31 -0.77
N SER A 27 4.82 -21.22 -0.19
CA SER A 27 4.32 -19.87 -0.43
C SER A 27 4.49 -19.45 -1.90
N PHE A 28 5.65 -19.74 -2.49
CA PHE A 28 5.89 -19.49 -3.91
C PHE A 28 5.00 -20.36 -4.81
N GLY A 29 4.85 -21.66 -4.51
CA GLY A 29 3.94 -22.54 -5.24
C GLY A 29 2.49 -22.08 -5.17
N THR A 30 2.01 -21.62 -4.01
CA THR A 30 0.68 -21.02 -3.87
C THR A 30 0.57 -19.72 -4.68
N ALA A 31 1.60 -18.87 -4.64
CA ALA A 31 1.62 -17.64 -5.42
C ALA A 31 1.54 -17.92 -6.94
N LEU A 32 2.25 -18.93 -7.44
CA LEU A 32 2.16 -19.38 -8.83
C LEU A 32 0.78 -19.91 -9.20
N LEU A 33 0.11 -20.62 -8.29
CA LEU A 33 -1.28 -21.06 -8.51
C LEU A 33 -2.24 -19.88 -8.57
N VAL A 34 -2.04 -18.86 -7.74
CA VAL A 34 -2.85 -17.63 -7.76
C VAL A 34 -2.65 -16.87 -9.07
N ILE A 35 -1.41 -16.74 -9.57
CA ILE A 35 -1.18 -16.06 -10.85
C ILE A 35 -1.40 -16.97 -12.07
N ALA A 36 -1.80 -18.23 -11.90
CA ALA A 36 -1.91 -19.18 -13.02
C ALA A 36 -2.77 -18.65 -14.18
N PRO A 37 -3.94 -18.01 -13.96
CA PRO A 37 -4.74 -17.46 -15.06
C PRO A 37 -4.00 -16.43 -15.92
N PHE A 38 -3.03 -15.70 -15.35
CA PHE A 38 -2.29 -14.66 -16.07
C PHE A 38 -1.46 -15.20 -17.24
N PHE A 39 -1.06 -16.49 -17.18
CA PHE A 39 -0.29 -17.11 -18.26
C PHE A 39 -1.11 -17.32 -19.54
N TRP A 40 -2.44 -17.36 -19.46
CA TRP A 40 -3.32 -17.61 -20.62
C TRP A 40 -4.29 -16.48 -20.91
N LEU A 41 -4.69 -15.70 -19.89
CA LEU A 41 -5.67 -14.63 -20.02
C LEU A 41 -5.03 -13.23 -20.10
N GLY A 42 -3.72 -13.10 -19.88
CA GLY A 42 -3.04 -11.80 -19.83
C GLY A 42 -3.09 -11.17 -18.44
N ASN A 43 -3.08 -9.85 -18.34
CA ASN A 43 -3.13 -9.15 -17.06
C ASN A 43 -4.59 -8.89 -16.65
N ALA A 44 -4.87 -9.08 -15.36
CA ALA A 44 -6.10 -8.59 -14.78
C ALA A 44 -6.08 -7.05 -14.78
N SER A 45 -6.96 -6.43 -15.54
CA SER A 45 -7.15 -4.98 -15.62
C SER A 45 -8.25 -4.58 -14.63
N GLY A 46 -7.93 -4.70 -13.34
CA GLY A 46 -8.83 -4.26 -12.27
C GLY A 46 -8.86 -2.74 -12.15
N HIS A 47 -9.77 -2.22 -11.31
CA HIS A 47 -10.02 -0.78 -11.12
C HIS A 47 -8.76 0.09 -10.95
N ASP A 48 -7.72 -0.42 -10.28
CA ASP A 48 -6.51 0.32 -9.93
C ASP A 48 -5.31 -0.01 -10.86
N PHE A 49 -5.48 -0.88 -11.88
CA PHE A 49 -4.35 -1.37 -12.70
C PHE A 49 -3.63 -0.24 -13.43
N GLY A 50 -4.36 0.57 -14.20
CA GLY A 50 -3.79 1.69 -14.97
C GLY A 50 -3.02 2.67 -14.09
N PHE A 51 -3.57 3.01 -12.91
CA PHE A 51 -2.92 3.86 -11.92
C PHE A 51 -1.54 3.32 -11.50
N HIS A 52 -1.45 2.03 -11.17
CA HIS A 52 -0.18 1.39 -10.77
C HIS A 52 0.78 1.23 -11.93
N ALA A 53 0.32 0.72 -13.07
CA ALA A 53 1.14 0.49 -14.26
C ALA A 53 1.77 1.80 -14.78
N ALA A 54 0.97 2.86 -14.87
CA ALA A 54 1.43 4.20 -15.26
C ALA A 54 2.48 4.73 -14.27
N SER A 55 2.24 4.56 -12.97
CA SER A 55 3.19 4.95 -11.91
C SER A 55 4.52 4.21 -12.01
N TRP A 56 4.53 2.93 -12.38
CA TRP A 56 5.75 2.15 -12.56
C TRP A 56 6.55 2.61 -13.78
N LEU A 57 5.86 2.85 -14.89
CA LEU A 57 6.46 3.31 -16.15
C LEU A 57 7.09 4.70 -15.98
N ASP A 58 6.37 5.62 -15.35
CA ASP A 58 6.85 6.98 -15.10
C ASP A 58 8.06 6.98 -14.15
N THR A 59 7.96 6.27 -13.02
CA THR A 59 9.10 6.09 -12.09
C THR A 59 10.32 5.51 -12.78
N ALA A 60 10.15 4.48 -13.63
CA ALA A 60 11.26 3.88 -14.37
C ALA A 60 11.86 4.84 -15.41
N GLY A 61 11.04 5.70 -16.03
CA GLY A 61 11.49 6.80 -16.88
C GLY A 61 12.37 7.78 -16.10
N GLN A 62 11.87 8.27 -14.97
CA GLN A 62 12.59 9.22 -14.11
C GLN A 62 13.90 8.67 -13.52
N TRP A 63 13.97 7.38 -13.21
CA TRP A 63 15.23 6.75 -12.81
C TRP A 63 16.30 6.82 -13.90
N ARG A 64 15.90 6.75 -15.18
CA ARG A 64 16.83 6.92 -16.32
C ARG A 64 17.30 8.37 -16.47
N GLU A 65 16.53 9.33 -15.96
CA GLU A 65 16.92 10.74 -15.88
C GLU A 65 17.80 11.05 -14.66
N GLY A 66 18.03 10.08 -13.78
CA GLY A 66 18.84 10.24 -12.56
C GLY A 66 18.05 10.69 -11.32
N ILE A 67 16.71 10.70 -11.39
CA ILE A 67 15.84 11.09 -10.27
C ILE A 67 15.54 9.86 -9.41
N ALA A 68 16.31 9.64 -8.34
CA ALA A 68 16.20 8.41 -7.53
C ALA A 68 14.88 8.27 -6.74
N TYR A 69 14.29 9.39 -6.31
CA TYR A 69 13.01 9.41 -5.58
C TYR A 69 12.07 10.42 -6.24
N PRO A 70 11.29 9.98 -7.25
CA PRO A 70 10.27 10.81 -7.89
C PRO A 70 9.30 11.46 -6.90
N ARG A 71 8.87 12.66 -7.22
CA ARG A 71 7.87 13.44 -6.46
C ARG A 71 6.73 13.95 -7.35
N TRP A 72 6.98 14.00 -8.65
CA TRP A 72 6.08 14.45 -9.69
C TRP A 72 5.87 13.30 -10.66
N THR A 73 4.65 13.04 -11.08
CA THR A 73 4.34 12.12 -12.18
C THR A 73 4.27 12.97 -13.43
N GLU A 74 5.28 12.88 -14.29
CA GLU A 74 5.41 13.77 -15.47
C GLU A 74 4.29 13.54 -16.49
N TRP A 75 3.89 12.28 -16.68
CA TRP A 75 3.04 11.88 -17.79
C TRP A 75 1.55 11.91 -17.47
N ALA A 76 1.18 12.11 -16.19
CA ALA A 76 -0.21 12.31 -15.78
C ALA A 76 -0.81 13.57 -16.41
N ASN A 77 -2.15 13.66 -16.39
CA ASN A 77 -2.89 14.77 -16.97
C ASN A 77 -2.39 15.11 -18.38
N HIS A 78 -2.24 14.11 -19.24
CA HIS A 78 -1.78 14.25 -20.63
C HIS A 78 -0.41 14.96 -20.78
N GLY A 79 0.51 14.69 -19.85
CA GLY A 79 1.86 15.27 -19.84
C GLY A 79 1.97 16.67 -19.22
N PHE A 80 0.91 17.16 -18.57
CA PHE A 80 0.98 18.31 -17.67
C PHE A 80 1.51 17.93 -16.28
N GLY A 81 1.33 16.66 -15.91
CA GLY A 81 1.83 16.01 -14.71
C GLY A 81 1.07 16.36 -13.43
N GLU A 82 1.36 15.64 -12.36
CA GLU A 82 0.69 15.80 -11.06
C GLU A 82 1.61 15.39 -9.87
N PRO A 83 1.34 15.85 -8.64
CA PRO A 83 2.14 15.55 -7.44
C PRO A 83 1.88 14.15 -6.82
N ARG A 84 1.40 13.15 -7.58
CA ARG A 84 1.03 11.81 -7.07
C ARG A 84 2.09 11.17 -6.17
N PHE A 85 3.37 11.22 -6.56
CA PHE A 85 4.46 10.58 -5.79
C PHE A 85 4.80 11.28 -4.46
N ILE A 86 4.18 12.42 -4.15
CA ILE A 86 4.20 13.03 -2.81
C ILE A 86 3.19 12.36 -1.89
N PHE A 87 1.99 12.03 -2.41
CA PHE A 87 0.86 11.56 -1.62
C PHE A 87 0.71 10.04 -1.60
N TYR A 88 1.03 9.37 -2.71
CA TYR A 88 0.93 7.93 -2.84
C TYR A 88 2.18 7.22 -2.28
N PRO A 89 2.03 6.23 -1.37
CA PRO A 89 3.16 5.59 -0.71
C PRO A 89 4.17 4.92 -1.67
N PRO A 90 5.48 4.97 -1.36
CA PRO A 90 6.52 4.70 -2.35
C PRO A 90 6.78 3.24 -2.72
N LEU A 91 6.55 2.29 -1.82
CA LEU A 91 7.13 0.96 -1.99
C LEU A 91 6.54 0.21 -3.18
N SER A 92 5.25 0.37 -3.48
CA SER A 92 4.62 -0.35 -4.58
C SER A 92 5.12 0.15 -5.93
N TRP A 93 5.15 1.47 -6.14
CA TRP A 93 5.55 2.01 -7.44
C TRP A 93 7.05 1.93 -7.68
N MET A 94 7.87 2.05 -6.64
CA MET A 94 9.32 1.78 -6.73
C MET A 94 9.59 0.30 -7.06
N LEU A 95 8.88 -0.62 -6.40
CA LEU A 95 9.06 -2.06 -6.67
C LEU A 95 8.62 -2.42 -8.10
N GLY A 96 7.47 -1.92 -8.55
CA GLY A 96 7.00 -2.15 -9.92
C GLY A 96 7.96 -1.60 -10.97
N ALA A 97 8.48 -0.39 -10.77
CA ALA A 97 9.51 0.19 -11.63
C ALA A 97 10.79 -0.67 -11.67
N ALA A 98 11.28 -1.11 -10.51
CA ALA A 98 12.46 -1.99 -10.41
C ALA A 98 12.26 -3.32 -11.15
N LEU A 99 11.08 -3.93 -11.03
CA LEU A 99 10.74 -5.14 -11.76
C LEU A 99 10.70 -4.91 -13.28
N GLY A 100 10.28 -3.72 -13.73
CA GLY A 100 10.32 -3.32 -15.15
C GLY A 100 11.72 -3.19 -15.75
N PHE A 101 12.77 -3.09 -14.93
CA PHE A 101 14.17 -3.21 -15.38
C PHE A 101 14.65 -4.66 -15.46
N LEU A 102 13.97 -5.59 -14.79
CA LEU A 102 14.38 -7.00 -14.69
C LEU A 102 13.58 -7.94 -15.61
N ALA A 103 12.39 -7.51 -16.03
CA ALA A 103 11.47 -8.33 -16.81
C ALA A 103 10.72 -7.49 -17.87
N PRO A 104 10.17 -8.13 -18.92
CA PRO A 104 9.27 -7.47 -19.85
C PRO A 104 8.06 -6.87 -19.10
N TRP A 105 7.65 -5.66 -19.46
CA TRP A 105 6.58 -4.93 -18.75
C TRP A 105 5.28 -5.72 -18.61
N ASN A 106 4.88 -6.50 -19.63
CA ASN A 106 3.66 -7.30 -19.57
C ASN A 106 3.72 -8.42 -18.50
N ALA A 107 4.91 -8.85 -18.08
CA ALA A 107 5.10 -9.84 -17.02
C ALA A 107 5.23 -9.22 -15.61
N VAL A 108 5.46 -7.90 -15.51
CA VAL A 108 5.67 -7.21 -14.23
C VAL A 108 4.51 -7.38 -13.25
N PRO A 109 3.23 -7.23 -13.65
CA PRO A 109 2.10 -7.45 -12.74
C PRO A 109 2.11 -8.85 -12.10
N GLY A 110 2.27 -9.90 -12.91
CA GLY A 110 2.31 -11.28 -12.44
C GLY A 110 3.52 -11.56 -11.53
N ILE A 111 4.70 -11.04 -11.87
CA ILE A 111 5.91 -11.17 -11.04
C ILE A 111 5.74 -10.43 -9.71
N PHE A 112 5.15 -9.24 -9.72
CA PHE A 112 4.86 -8.47 -8.52
C PHE A 112 3.93 -9.26 -7.59
N ILE A 113 2.81 -9.77 -8.11
CA ILE A 113 1.85 -10.56 -7.34
C ILE A 113 2.53 -11.82 -6.78
N ALA A 114 3.32 -12.53 -7.60
CA ALA A 114 4.01 -13.74 -7.16
C ALA A 114 4.98 -13.46 -6.00
N LEU A 115 5.76 -12.38 -6.10
CA LEU A 115 6.67 -11.93 -5.05
C LEU A 115 5.91 -11.58 -3.76
N VAL A 116 4.88 -10.73 -3.88
CA VAL A 116 4.11 -10.25 -2.72
C VAL A 116 3.34 -11.37 -2.04
N GLN A 117 2.74 -12.30 -2.78
CA GLN A 117 2.05 -13.45 -2.18
C GLN A 117 3.01 -14.47 -1.56
N THR A 118 4.22 -14.58 -2.10
CA THR A 118 5.28 -15.35 -1.45
C THR A 118 5.63 -14.72 -0.09
N ILE A 119 5.77 -13.39 -0.03
CA ILE A 119 6.00 -12.66 1.22
C ILE A 119 4.81 -12.85 2.18
N ALA A 120 3.57 -12.76 1.69
CA ALA A 120 2.36 -12.97 2.50
C ALA A 120 2.36 -14.36 3.16
N GLY A 121 2.66 -15.41 2.38
CA GLY A 121 2.75 -16.76 2.89
C GLY A 121 3.87 -16.93 3.93
N LEU A 122 5.06 -16.38 3.68
CA LEU A 122 6.19 -16.42 4.63
C LEU A 122 5.89 -15.65 5.92
N SER A 123 5.25 -14.49 5.81
CA SER A 123 4.76 -13.67 6.92
C SER A 123 3.79 -14.47 7.79
N SER A 124 2.78 -15.09 7.18
CA SER A 124 1.81 -15.92 7.89
C SER A 124 2.46 -17.16 8.50
N TYR A 125 3.38 -17.83 7.79
CA TYR A 125 4.16 -18.94 8.32
C TYR A 125 4.92 -18.54 9.60
N ALA A 126 5.58 -17.37 9.58
CA ALA A 126 6.34 -16.86 10.72
C ALA A 126 5.47 -16.70 11.98
N LEU A 127 4.23 -16.23 11.81
CA LEU A 127 3.24 -16.09 12.87
C LEU A 127 2.68 -17.46 13.29
N ALA A 128 2.19 -18.26 12.34
CA ALA A 128 1.55 -19.54 12.58
C ALA A 128 2.48 -20.55 13.29
N ARG A 129 3.79 -20.51 12.99
CA ARG A 129 4.78 -21.38 13.63
C ARG A 129 4.96 -21.14 15.12
N ARG A 130 4.45 -20.04 15.67
CA ARG A 130 4.50 -19.79 17.11
C ARG A 130 3.55 -20.68 17.91
N PHE A 131 2.52 -21.23 17.28
CA PHE A 131 1.49 -22.00 17.98
C PHE A 131 1.02 -23.26 17.25
N ALA A 132 1.31 -23.40 15.95
CA ALA A 132 0.93 -24.57 15.16
C ALA A 132 2.16 -25.37 14.71
N ALA A 133 2.03 -26.70 14.63
CA ALA A 133 3.09 -27.56 14.10
C ALA A 133 3.45 -27.23 12.64
N ARG A 134 4.64 -27.65 12.18
CA ARG A 134 5.17 -27.30 10.85
C ARG A 134 4.16 -27.48 9.71
N GLY A 135 3.55 -28.67 9.57
CA GLY A 135 2.61 -28.94 8.47
C GLY A 135 1.36 -28.06 8.52
N ALA A 136 0.81 -27.87 9.71
CA ALA A 136 -0.33 -26.99 9.94
C ALA A 136 -0.01 -25.51 9.62
N ALA A 137 1.17 -25.03 10.00
CA ALA A 137 1.61 -23.67 9.69
C ALA A 137 1.91 -23.48 8.19
N LEU A 138 2.44 -24.49 7.48
CA LEU A 138 2.59 -24.45 6.02
C LEU A 138 1.22 -24.32 5.33
N PHE A 139 0.21 -25.03 5.84
CA PHE A 139 -1.15 -24.90 5.31
C PHE A 139 -1.75 -23.52 5.62
N GLY A 140 -1.54 -22.99 6.83
CA GLY A 140 -1.93 -21.61 7.17
C GLY A 140 -1.26 -20.56 6.28
N ALA A 141 0.01 -20.76 5.91
CA ALA A 141 0.74 -19.90 4.99
C ALA A 141 0.10 -19.89 3.59
N ALA A 142 -0.23 -21.07 3.05
CA ALA A 142 -0.93 -21.19 1.77
C ALA A 142 -2.34 -20.57 1.85
N ALA A 143 -3.09 -20.83 2.93
CA ALA A 143 -4.41 -20.26 3.14
C ALA A 143 -4.37 -18.72 3.25
N TYR A 144 -3.33 -18.14 3.83
CA TYR A 144 -3.16 -16.68 3.86
C TYR A 144 -2.83 -16.12 2.48
N ALA A 145 -1.85 -16.70 1.78
CA ALA A 145 -1.43 -16.22 0.45
C ALA A 145 -2.54 -16.31 -0.62
N ALA A 146 -3.48 -17.25 -0.46
CA ALA A 146 -4.63 -17.42 -1.34
C ALA A 146 -5.98 -17.14 -0.65
N ASN A 147 -6.00 -16.27 0.37
CA ASN A 147 -7.23 -15.97 1.09
C ASN A 147 -8.25 -15.23 0.17
N PRO A 148 -9.56 -15.38 0.38
CA PRO A 148 -10.60 -14.78 -0.46
C PRO A 148 -10.43 -13.28 -0.74
N TYR A 149 -9.99 -12.50 0.25
CA TYR A 149 -9.81 -11.06 0.10
C TYR A 149 -8.61 -10.72 -0.78
N THR A 150 -7.50 -11.42 -0.63
CA THR A 150 -6.35 -11.26 -1.53
C THR A 150 -6.71 -11.58 -2.98
N LEU A 151 -7.53 -12.61 -3.22
CA LEU A 151 -8.01 -12.91 -4.58
C LEU A 151 -8.87 -11.78 -5.13
N LEU A 152 -9.76 -11.18 -4.32
CA LEU A 152 -10.55 -10.00 -4.73
C LEU A 152 -9.65 -8.83 -5.12
N VAL A 153 -8.62 -8.56 -4.31
CA VAL A 153 -7.69 -7.46 -4.57
C VAL A 153 -6.86 -7.72 -5.83
N ILE A 154 -6.44 -8.96 -6.10
CA ILE A 154 -5.69 -9.31 -7.32
C ILE A 154 -6.54 -9.16 -8.58
N TYR A 155 -7.73 -9.77 -8.57
CA TYR A 155 -8.50 -10.01 -9.79
C TYR A 155 -9.45 -8.86 -10.14
N MET A 156 -10.16 -8.31 -9.15
CA MET A 156 -11.12 -7.24 -9.41
C MET A 156 -10.51 -5.85 -9.24
N ARG A 157 -9.55 -5.70 -8.32
CA ARG A 157 -8.99 -4.37 -7.99
C ARG A 157 -7.69 -4.08 -8.69
N SER A 158 -6.77 -5.04 -8.74
CA SER A 158 -5.37 -4.78 -9.10
C SER A 158 -4.71 -3.71 -8.21
N ASP A 159 -5.07 -3.65 -6.92
CA ASP A 159 -4.46 -2.74 -5.94
C ASP A 159 -3.14 -3.34 -5.41
N PHE A 160 -2.06 -3.19 -6.19
CA PHE A 160 -0.74 -3.75 -5.88
C PHE A 160 -0.15 -3.21 -4.57
N ALA A 161 -0.46 -1.95 -4.23
CA ALA A 161 -0.07 -1.33 -2.96
C ALA A 161 -0.75 -2.00 -1.77
N GLU A 162 -2.07 -2.18 -1.84
CA GLU A 162 -2.84 -2.87 -0.80
C GLU A 162 -2.37 -4.32 -0.63
N LEU A 163 -2.08 -5.04 -1.72
CA LEU A 163 -1.50 -6.39 -1.65
C LEU A 163 -0.18 -6.41 -0.87
N LEU A 164 0.73 -5.48 -1.18
CA LEU A 164 2.02 -5.38 -0.50
C LEU A 164 1.85 -5.08 1.00
N ALA A 165 0.97 -4.15 1.35
CA ALA A 165 0.65 -3.84 2.74
C ALA A 165 0.03 -5.06 3.47
N CYS A 166 -0.92 -5.74 2.84
CA CYS A 166 -1.57 -6.93 3.39
C CYS A 166 -0.55 -8.03 3.67
N ALA A 167 0.41 -8.27 2.76
CA ALA A 167 1.44 -9.30 2.92
C ALA A 167 2.28 -9.14 4.21
N LEU A 168 2.34 -7.95 4.80
CA LEU A 168 3.09 -7.64 6.02
C LEU A 168 2.26 -7.77 7.30
N MET A 169 0.93 -7.79 7.23
CA MET A 169 0.03 -7.79 8.40
C MET A 169 0.30 -8.93 9.40
N PRO A 170 0.59 -10.18 8.98
CA PRO A 170 0.91 -11.24 9.94
C PRO A 170 2.20 -10.95 10.73
N VAL A 171 3.19 -10.31 10.10
CA VAL A 171 4.45 -9.96 10.77
C VAL A 171 4.28 -8.74 11.66
N VAL A 172 3.41 -7.79 11.32
CA VAL A 172 3.01 -6.69 12.23
C VAL A 172 2.46 -7.28 13.53
N LEU A 173 1.49 -8.21 13.45
CA LEU A 173 0.92 -8.86 14.62
C LEU A 173 1.98 -9.69 15.39
N LEU A 174 2.82 -10.45 14.69
CA LEU A 174 3.91 -11.21 15.31
C LEU A 174 4.87 -10.29 16.07
N ALA A 175 5.28 -9.18 15.47
CA ALA A 175 6.19 -8.23 16.10
C ALA A 175 5.53 -7.53 17.30
N ALA A 176 4.25 -7.17 17.19
CA ALA A 176 3.48 -6.60 18.30
C ALA A 176 3.37 -7.58 19.49
N LEU A 177 3.09 -8.87 19.22
CA LEU A 177 3.10 -9.93 20.23
C LEU A 177 4.46 -10.07 20.92
N GLN A 178 5.56 -9.96 20.16
CA GLN A 178 6.92 -10.00 20.70
C GLN A 178 7.24 -8.76 21.56
N VAL A 179 6.79 -7.57 21.17
CA VAL A 179 6.96 -6.33 21.94
C VAL A 179 6.27 -6.41 23.31
N CYS A 180 5.09 -7.04 23.36
CA CYS A 180 4.35 -7.29 24.59
C CYS A 180 4.97 -8.42 25.44
N GLY A 181 5.86 -9.24 24.88
CA GLY A 181 6.37 -10.44 25.55
C GLY A 181 5.35 -11.58 25.63
N LEU A 182 4.29 -11.53 24.81
CA LEU A 182 3.26 -12.56 24.74
C LEU A 182 3.71 -13.80 23.95
N VAL A 183 4.75 -13.64 23.12
CA VAL A 183 5.38 -14.71 22.35
C VAL A 183 6.90 -14.55 22.44
N GLY A 184 7.60 -15.64 22.76
CA GLY A 184 9.06 -15.65 22.83
C GLY A 184 9.74 -15.49 21.46
N GLY A 185 10.98 -14.99 21.45
CA GLY A 185 11.83 -15.02 20.26
C GLY A 185 13.01 -14.06 20.26
N ARG A 186 12.75 -12.75 20.38
CA ARG A 186 13.77 -11.70 20.29
C ARG A 186 13.91 -10.98 21.63
N SER A 187 15.10 -10.43 21.89
CA SER A 187 15.26 -9.43 22.96
C SER A 187 14.32 -8.25 22.71
N GLN A 188 13.81 -7.63 23.78
CA GLN A 188 12.84 -6.54 23.67
C GLN A 188 13.25 -5.39 22.72
N PRO A 189 14.50 -4.90 22.68
CA PRO A 189 14.91 -3.86 21.72
C PRO A 189 14.78 -4.28 20.26
N ARG A 190 15.16 -5.53 19.94
CA ARG A 190 15.03 -6.09 18.58
C ARG A 190 13.57 -6.35 18.18
N ALA A 191 12.71 -6.71 19.13
CA ALA A 191 11.28 -6.84 18.87
C ALA A 191 10.65 -5.48 18.54
N LEU A 192 11.01 -4.45 19.29
CA LEU A 192 10.58 -3.06 19.04
C LEU A 192 11.08 -2.56 17.69
N ALA A 193 12.35 -2.79 17.37
CA ALA A 193 12.95 -2.42 16.09
C ALA A 193 12.24 -3.11 14.91
N LEU A 194 11.99 -4.42 15.00
CA LEU A 194 11.24 -5.14 13.96
C LEU A 194 9.82 -4.60 13.81
N PHE A 195 9.11 -4.36 14.92
CA PHE A 195 7.76 -3.80 14.87
C PHE A 195 7.74 -2.44 14.17
N ALA A 196 8.66 -1.53 14.53
CA ALA A 196 8.76 -0.21 13.93
C ALA A 196 9.05 -0.29 12.41
N VAL A 197 9.97 -1.16 11.98
CA VAL A 197 10.31 -1.34 10.56
C VAL A 197 9.12 -1.87 9.76
N VAL A 198 8.44 -2.90 10.25
CA VAL A 198 7.32 -3.51 9.52
C VAL A 198 6.11 -2.58 9.53
N PHE A 199 5.87 -1.85 10.63
CA PHE A 199 4.83 -0.83 10.69
C PHE A 199 5.09 0.33 9.71
N ALA A 200 6.34 0.81 9.64
CA ALA A 200 6.75 1.80 8.65
C ALA A 200 6.57 1.28 7.21
N ALA A 201 6.94 0.03 6.95
CA ALA A 201 6.77 -0.59 5.65
C ALA A 201 5.30 -0.67 5.22
N VAL A 202 4.35 -0.90 6.14
CA VAL A 202 2.92 -0.82 5.81
C VAL A 202 2.52 0.61 5.40
N TRP A 203 2.93 1.64 6.16
CA TRP A 203 2.70 3.05 5.81
C TRP A 203 3.31 3.45 4.47
N LEU A 204 4.47 2.91 4.14
CA LEU A 204 5.15 3.15 2.87
C LEU A 204 4.60 2.28 1.73
N SER A 205 3.70 1.33 2.01
CA SER A 205 3.07 0.46 1.00
C SER A 205 1.71 0.98 0.56
N ASN A 206 0.81 1.28 1.51
CA ASN A 206 -0.56 1.72 1.21
C ASN A 206 -1.15 2.47 2.41
N ALA A 207 -1.58 3.72 2.19
CA ALA A 207 -2.06 4.58 3.28
C ALA A 207 -3.38 4.07 3.93
N PRO A 208 -4.42 3.66 3.18
CA PRO A 208 -5.62 3.03 3.75
C PRO A 208 -5.32 1.82 4.62
N ALA A 209 -4.52 0.86 4.12
CA ALA A 209 -4.14 -0.32 4.87
C ALA A 209 -3.31 0.02 6.12
N ALA A 210 -2.48 1.07 6.06
CA ALA A 210 -1.70 1.54 7.20
C ALA A 210 -2.56 2.19 8.29
N VAL A 211 -3.63 2.88 7.93
CA VAL A 211 -4.63 3.37 8.89
C VAL A 211 -5.30 2.18 9.59
N LEU A 212 -5.71 1.15 8.85
CA LEU A 212 -6.29 -0.08 9.43
C LEU A 212 -5.30 -0.81 10.35
N ALA A 213 -4.04 -0.93 9.95
CA ALA A 213 -2.99 -1.49 10.78
C ALA A 213 -2.80 -0.67 12.07
N SER A 214 -2.80 0.67 11.98
CA SER A 214 -2.64 1.59 13.11
C SER A 214 -3.75 1.40 14.16
N TYR A 215 -5.01 1.35 13.73
CA TYR A 215 -6.12 1.05 14.64
C TYR A 215 -6.03 -0.36 15.22
N SER A 216 -5.68 -1.35 14.40
CA SER A 216 -5.55 -2.75 14.85
C SER A 216 -4.45 -2.94 15.90
N VAL A 217 -3.27 -2.32 15.71
CA VAL A 217 -2.19 -2.39 16.70
C VAL A 217 -2.51 -1.60 17.97
N ALA A 218 -3.18 -0.44 17.85
CA ALA A 218 -3.63 0.32 18.99
C ALA A 218 -4.62 -0.49 19.86
N LEU A 219 -5.64 -1.07 19.23
CA LEU A 219 -6.60 -1.96 19.89
C LEU A 219 -5.90 -3.16 20.55
N PHE A 220 -4.93 -3.77 19.86
CA PHE A 220 -4.13 -4.85 20.40
C PHE A 220 -3.31 -4.45 21.64
N PHE A 221 -2.60 -3.31 21.62
CA PHE A 221 -1.79 -2.88 22.75
C PHE A 221 -2.64 -2.47 23.96
N VAL A 222 -3.82 -1.87 23.72
CA VAL A 222 -4.80 -1.58 24.77
C VAL A 222 -5.31 -2.89 25.38
N TRP A 223 -5.72 -3.85 24.56
CA TRP A 223 -6.12 -5.18 25.03
C TRP A 223 -5.00 -5.85 25.84
N ALA A 224 -3.76 -5.80 25.35
CA ALA A 224 -2.61 -6.42 26.01
C ALA A 224 -2.32 -5.77 27.36
N ALA A 225 -2.49 -4.46 27.48
CA ALA A 225 -2.33 -3.76 28.75
C ALA A 225 -3.34 -4.23 29.81
N PHE A 226 -4.60 -4.47 29.42
CA PHE A 226 -5.62 -5.05 30.29
C PHE A 226 -5.33 -6.53 30.62
N ALA A 227 -4.97 -7.32 29.62
CA ALA A 227 -4.70 -8.76 29.77
C ALA A 227 -3.50 -9.03 30.69
N GLU A 228 -2.43 -8.23 30.58
CA GLU A 228 -1.23 -8.32 31.42
C GLU A 228 -1.34 -7.50 32.72
N LYS A 229 -2.46 -6.79 32.94
CA LYS A 229 -2.65 -5.87 34.06
C LYS A 229 -1.47 -4.91 34.24
N SER A 230 -0.95 -4.39 33.13
CA SER A 230 0.27 -3.58 33.09
C SER A 230 0.18 -2.53 31.99
N SER A 231 0.69 -1.31 32.24
CA SER A 231 0.81 -0.27 31.20
C SER A 231 1.99 -0.49 30.25
N ARG A 232 2.89 -1.45 30.53
CA ARG A 232 4.09 -1.69 29.72
C ARG A 232 3.81 -2.00 28.25
N PRO A 233 2.84 -2.85 27.87
CA PRO A 233 2.48 -3.07 26.48
C PRO A 233 2.10 -1.78 25.75
N LEU A 234 1.35 -0.89 26.41
CA LEU A 234 0.91 0.38 25.84
C LEU A 234 2.09 1.30 25.53
N TRP A 235 2.99 1.53 26.51
CA TRP A 235 4.16 2.40 26.31
C TRP A 235 5.15 1.84 25.28
N ARG A 236 5.34 0.52 25.26
CA ARG A 236 6.20 -0.12 24.26
C ARG A 236 5.57 -0.06 22.86
N GLY A 237 4.27 -0.29 22.77
CA GLY A 237 3.52 -0.15 21.53
C GLY A 237 3.61 1.27 20.99
N MET A 238 3.38 2.27 21.84
CA MET A 238 3.52 3.67 21.48
C MET A 238 4.93 4.01 21.01
N ALA A 239 5.97 3.58 21.74
CA ALA A 239 7.36 3.78 21.32
C ALA A 239 7.64 3.16 19.94
N GLY A 240 7.10 1.98 19.68
CA GLY A 240 7.26 1.28 18.40
C GLY A 240 6.52 1.98 17.25
N VAL A 241 5.29 2.44 17.50
CA VAL A 241 4.47 3.19 16.53
C VAL A 241 5.13 4.54 16.22
N THR A 242 5.58 5.28 17.24
CA THR A 242 6.31 6.54 17.08
C THR A 242 7.58 6.35 16.26
N LEU A 243 8.36 5.29 16.53
CA LEU A 243 9.55 4.99 15.75
C LEU A 243 9.21 4.62 14.30
N GLY A 244 8.15 3.84 14.08
CA GLY A 244 7.69 3.49 12.73
C GLY A 244 7.23 4.73 11.93
N PHE A 245 6.50 5.65 12.56
CA PHE A 245 6.16 6.94 11.96
C PHE A 245 7.39 7.79 11.65
N ALA A 246 8.37 7.81 12.55
CA ALA A 246 9.64 8.51 12.31
C ALA A 246 10.34 7.94 11.06
N LEU A 247 10.45 6.61 10.95
CA LEU A 247 11.05 5.94 9.79
C LEU A 247 10.35 6.27 8.46
N ALA A 248 9.02 6.46 8.47
CA ALA A 248 8.23 6.81 7.29
C ALA A 248 8.06 8.33 7.08
N SER A 249 8.66 9.18 7.91
CA SER A 249 8.42 10.64 7.91
C SER A 249 8.85 11.36 6.63
N PHE A 250 9.85 10.86 5.88
CA PHE A 250 10.25 11.41 4.58
C PHE A 250 9.12 11.40 3.53
N TYR A 251 8.14 10.51 3.73
CA TYR A 251 6.90 10.41 2.97
C TYR A 251 5.75 11.13 3.71
N LEU A 252 5.54 10.82 5.00
CA LEU A 252 4.35 11.27 5.72
C LEU A 252 4.29 12.79 5.95
N PHE A 253 5.42 13.44 6.22
CA PHE A 253 5.46 14.89 6.45
C PHE A 253 5.03 15.67 5.20
N PRO A 254 5.66 15.47 4.02
CA PRO A 254 5.22 16.14 2.81
C PRO A 254 3.81 15.74 2.41
N ALA A 255 3.43 14.46 2.49
CA ALA A 255 2.06 14.03 2.20
C ALA A 255 1.02 14.75 3.07
N ALA A 256 1.31 14.98 4.36
CA ALA A 256 0.41 15.68 5.27
C ALA A 256 0.42 17.21 5.10
N TYR A 257 1.57 17.80 4.83
CA TYR A 257 1.73 19.25 4.72
C TYR A 257 1.24 19.77 3.36
N GLU A 258 1.58 19.07 2.27
CA GLU A 258 1.30 19.48 0.91
C GLU A 258 -0.16 19.18 0.48
N GLN A 259 -0.92 18.46 1.31
CA GLN A 259 -2.34 18.12 1.09
C GLN A 259 -3.25 19.34 0.89
N ARG A 260 -2.85 20.51 1.38
CA ARG A 260 -3.60 21.77 1.18
C ARG A 260 -3.37 22.43 -0.18
N TRP A 261 -2.50 21.85 -1.00
CA TRP A 261 -2.19 22.33 -2.35
C TRP A 261 -2.89 21.50 -3.43
N VAL A 262 -3.68 20.50 -3.03
CA VAL A 262 -4.39 19.61 -3.95
C VAL A 262 -5.81 19.32 -3.47
N ASN A 263 -6.67 18.86 -4.37
CA ASN A 263 -8.05 18.50 -4.11
C ASN A 263 -8.22 17.15 -3.37
N ILE A 264 -7.47 16.89 -2.30
CA ILE A 264 -7.42 15.57 -1.61
C ILE A 264 -8.79 15.06 -1.13
N THR A 265 -9.78 15.93 -1.00
CA THR A 265 -11.16 15.55 -0.65
C THR A 265 -11.89 14.78 -1.76
N GLN A 266 -11.41 14.82 -3.01
CA GLN A 266 -11.91 13.97 -4.10
C GLN A 266 -11.70 12.47 -3.83
N ALA A 267 -10.75 12.12 -2.96
CA ALA A 267 -10.64 10.77 -2.40
C ALA A 267 -11.88 10.35 -1.58
N LEU A 268 -12.83 11.25 -1.34
CA LEU A 268 -14.11 11.01 -0.68
C LEU A 268 -15.29 11.40 -1.59
N SER A 269 -15.13 11.33 -2.91
CA SER A 269 -16.23 11.57 -3.86
C SER A 269 -17.39 10.58 -3.71
N PRO A 270 -18.60 10.91 -4.21
CA PRO A 270 -19.75 10.03 -4.13
C PRO A 270 -19.44 8.61 -4.63
N GLY A 271 -19.89 7.57 -3.92
CA GLY A 271 -19.52 6.18 -4.21
C GLY A 271 -18.21 5.73 -3.57
N LEU A 272 -17.35 6.64 -3.11
CA LEU A 272 -16.12 6.34 -2.35
C LEU A 272 -16.29 6.58 -0.85
N HIS A 273 -17.44 7.10 -0.41
CA HIS A 273 -17.71 7.29 1.01
C HIS A 273 -17.92 5.94 1.74
N PRO A 274 -17.51 5.83 3.01
CA PRO A 274 -17.78 4.63 3.81
C PRO A 274 -19.26 4.27 3.94
N SER A 275 -20.15 5.26 3.98
CA SER A 275 -21.61 5.05 4.02
C SER A 275 -22.12 4.23 2.85
N ASP A 276 -21.50 4.40 1.68
CA ASP A 276 -21.90 3.81 0.41
C ASP A 276 -21.34 2.38 0.28
N ASN A 277 -20.27 2.08 1.03
CA ASN A 277 -19.44 0.88 0.89
C ASN A 277 -19.52 -0.11 2.08
N PHE A 278 -20.42 0.12 3.04
CA PHE A 278 -20.75 -0.95 4.01
C PHE A 278 -21.29 -2.18 3.29
N LEU A 279 -21.13 -3.36 3.91
CA LEU A 279 -21.53 -4.63 3.28
C LEU A 279 -23.00 -4.60 2.84
N ASN A 280 -23.23 -4.96 1.57
CA ASN A 280 -24.51 -4.98 0.87
C ASN A 280 -25.27 -3.63 0.84
N THR A 281 -24.58 -2.50 1.02
CA THR A 281 -25.17 -1.20 0.72
C THR A 281 -25.40 -1.04 -0.78
N MET A 282 -26.55 -0.48 -1.15
CA MET A 282 -26.90 -0.10 -2.51
C MET A 282 -26.92 1.43 -2.65
N THR A 283 -26.47 1.92 -3.79
CA THR A 283 -26.53 3.32 -4.25
C THR A 283 -27.32 3.40 -5.56
N ASN A 284 -27.37 4.58 -6.18
CA ASN A 284 -28.00 4.77 -7.49
C ASN A 284 -27.13 4.30 -8.67
N ASP A 285 -25.89 3.87 -8.41
CA ASP A 285 -24.95 3.39 -9.42
C ASP A 285 -24.99 1.84 -9.49
N PRO A 286 -25.47 1.24 -10.60
CA PRO A 286 -25.51 -0.20 -10.77
C PRO A 286 -24.13 -0.88 -10.74
N GLU A 287 -23.09 -0.26 -11.28
CA GLU A 287 -21.75 -0.85 -11.36
C GLU A 287 -21.12 -0.92 -9.96
N HIS A 288 -21.20 0.18 -9.21
CA HIS A 288 -20.87 0.20 -7.79
C HIS A 288 -21.63 -0.89 -7.02
N ASN A 289 -22.94 -1.06 -7.25
CA ASN A 289 -23.74 -2.06 -6.54
C ASN A 289 -23.29 -3.49 -6.82
N VAL A 290 -22.94 -3.80 -8.08
CA VAL A 290 -22.41 -5.11 -8.46
C VAL A 290 -21.08 -5.37 -7.75
N PHE A 291 -20.16 -4.40 -7.79
CA PHE A 291 -18.87 -4.55 -7.12
C PHE A 291 -19.02 -4.70 -5.60
N ASN A 292 -19.83 -3.87 -4.95
CA ASN A 292 -20.05 -3.94 -3.52
C ASN A 292 -20.72 -5.28 -3.12
N TRP A 293 -21.60 -5.84 -3.96
CA TRP A 293 -22.15 -7.18 -3.75
C TRP A 293 -21.07 -8.27 -3.84
N VAL A 294 -20.16 -8.19 -4.81
CA VAL A 294 -19.02 -9.11 -4.93
C VAL A 294 -18.11 -9.02 -3.69
N ALA A 295 -17.70 -7.80 -3.32
CA ALA A 295 -16.87 -7.56 -2.14
C ALA A 295 -17.55 -8.06 -0.86
N SER A 296 -18.87 -7.83 -0.74
CA SER A 296 -19.66 -8.30 0.40
C SER A 296 -19.75 -9.81 0.48
N SER A 297 -19.93 -10.48 -0.66
CA SER A 297 -19.95 -11.94 -0.75
C SER A 297 -18.61 -12.55 -0.35
N VAL A 298 -17.49 -11.97 -0.82
CA VAL A 298 -16.13 -12.36 -0.40
C VAL A 298 -15.93 -12.17 1.10
N ALA A 299 -16.40 -11.04 1.65
CA ALA A 299 -16.33 -10.77 3.09
C ALA A 299 -17.11 -11.81 3.90
N ILE A 300 -18.35 -12.15 3.49
CA ILE A 300 -19.16 -13.17 4.15
C ILE A 300 -18.46 -14.53 4.12
N VAL A 301 -17.91 -14.95 2.96
CA VAL A 301 -17.14 -16.19 2.84
C VAL A 301 -15.96 -16.21 3.83
N LEU A 302 -15.19 -15.12 3.88
CA LEU A 302 -14.06 -15.00 4.80
C LEU A 302 -14.51 -15.07 6.27
N MET A 303 -15.60 -14.39 6.64
CA MET A 303 -16.17 -14.41 7.99
C MET A 303 -16.64 -15.81 8.40
N VAL A 304 -17.41 -16.47 7.55
CA VAL A 304 -17.94 -17.82 7.82
C VAL A 304 -16.80 -18.81 7.97
N MET A 305 -15.82 -18.79 7.06
CA MET A 305 -14.67 -19.69 7.14
C MET A 305 -13.80 -19.41 8.37
N THR A 306 -13.61 -18.14 8.74
CA THR A 306 -12.92 -17.76 9.97
C THR A 306 -13.65 -18.30 11.20
N GLY A 307 -14.98 -18.17 11.27
CA GLY A 307 -15.79 -18.68 12.36
C GLY A 307 -15.75 -20.21 12.48
N ILE A 308 -15.89 -20.93 11.37
CA ILE A 308 -15.78 -22.40 11.32
C ILE A 308 -14.40 -22.84 11.78
N ALA A 309 -13.33 -22.22 11.25
CA ALA A 309 -11.96 -22.51 11.65
C ALA A 309 -11.73 -22.20 13.14
N ALA A 310 -12.31 -21.11 13.65
CA ALA A 310 -12.21 -20.73 15.05
C ALA A 310 -12.84 -21.81 15.97
N ILE A 311 -14.06 -22.25 15.64
CA ILE A 311 -14.74 -23.32 16.40
C ILE A 311 -13.94 -24.63 16.33
N ALA A 312 -13.43 -24.99 15.15
CA ALA A 312 -12.65 -26.21 14.97
C ALA A 312 -11.33 -26.20 15.76
N ALA A 313 -10.63 -25.06 15.77
CA ALA A 313 -9.39 -24.89 16.51
C ALA A 313 -9.60 -24.87 18.03
N HIS A 314 -10.63 -24.19 18.55
CA HIS A 314 -10.96 -24.22 19.99
C HIS A 314 -11.23 -25.66 20.47
N ARG A 315 -12.01 -26.44 19.71
CA ARG A 315 -12.27 -27.85 20.02
C ARG A 315 -10.99 -28.70 19.97
N SER A 316 -10.01 -28.34 19.14
CA SER A 316 -8.70 -29.02 19.10
C SER A 316 -7.90 -28.74 20.36
N ALA A 317 -7.90 -27.49 20.78
CA ALA A 317 -7.05 -26.99 21.83
C ALA A 317 -7.53 -27.42 23.22
N ALA A 318 -8.86 -27.48 23.43
CA ALA A 318 -9.47 -28.08 24.62
C ALA A 318 -9.08 -29.56 24.83
N LYS A 319 -8.78 -30.31 23.76
CA LYS A 319 -8.40 -31.72 23.84
C LYS A 319 -6.91 -31.94 24.12
N ASN A 320 -6.06 -31.01 23.69
CA ASN A 320 -4.60 -31.18 23.73
C ASN A 320 -3.91 -30.47 24.90
N GLY A 321 -4.67 -29.74 25.74
CA GLY A 321 -4.12 -28.94 26.83
C GLY A 321 -3.41 -27.69 26.32
N GLU A 322 -4.09 -26.54 26.35
CA GLU A 322 -3.52 -25.28 25.88
C GLU A 322 -2.47 -24.71 26.83
N THR A 323 -1.33 -24.30 26.27
CA THR A 323 -0.41 -23.37 26.95
C THR A 323 -1.08 -22.01 27.15
N GLU A 324 -0.71 -21.29 28.21
CA GLU A 324 -1.17 -19.92 28.49
C GLU A 324 -0.98 -18.97 27.30
N GLU A 325 0.16 -19.05 26.61
CA GLU A 325 0.48 -18.23 25.43
C GLU A 325 -0.51 -18.46 24.28
N ALA A 326 -0.82 -19.73 23.98
CA ALA A 326 -1.81 -20.09 22.97
C ALA A 326 -3.21 -19.55 23.31
N ARG A 327 -3.60 -19.58 24.59
CA ARG A 327 -4.89 -19.04 25.04
C ARG A 327 -4.95 -17.51 24.93
N LYS A 328 -3.87 -16.81 25.27
CA LYS A 328 -3.79 -15.35 25.09
C LYS A 328 -3.87 -14.98 23.62
N LEU A 329 -3.11 -15.67 22.77
CA LEU A 329 -3.17 -15.47 21.32
C LEU A 329 -4.58 -15.74 20.76
N TRP A 330 -5.24 -16.80 21.21
CA TRP A 330 -6.62 -17.12 20.82
C TRP A 330 -7.57 -15.95 21.09
N ARG A 331 -7.51 -15.36 22.29
CA ARG A 331 -8.33 -14.21 22.68
C ARG A 331 -8.04 -12.98 21.81
N VAL A 332 -6.77 -12.72 21.50
CA VAL A 332 -6.38 -11.63 20.58
C VAL A 332 -7.00 -11.83 19.21
N LEU A 333 -6.86 -13.02 18.64
CA LEU A 333 -7.35 -13.31 17.30
C LEU A 333 -8.88 -13.20 17.23
N LEU A 334 -9.60 -13.70 18.24
CA LEU A 334 -11.05 -13.53 18.34
C LEU A 334 -11.45 -12.06 18.47
N PHE A 335 -10.73 -11.29 19.30
CA PHE A 335 -10.99 -9.87 19.49
C PHE A 335 -10.78 -9.09 18.18
N LEU A 336 -9.67 -9.32 17.49
CA LEU A 336 -9.39 -8.70 16.19
C LEU A 336 -10.40 -9.12 15.12
N SER A 337 -10.82 -10.39 15.09
CA SER A 337 -11.90 -10.85 14.20
C SER A 337 -13.20 -10.12 14.47
N ALA A 338 -13.62 -10.01 15.74
CA ALA A 338 -14.86 -9.34 16.11
C ALA A 338 -14.81 -7.85 15.78
N ALA A 339 -13.70 -7.17 16.06
CA ALA A 339 -13.49 -5.76 15.71
C ALA A 339 -13.54 -5.55 14.19
N ALA A 340 -12.81 -6.35 13.41
CA ALA A 340 -12.81 -6.25 11.95
C ALA A 340 -14.20 -6.47 11.36
N ILE A 341 -14.94 -7.49 11.84
CA ILE A 341 -16.31 -7.77 11.38
C ILE A 341 -17.25 -6.61 11.70
N PHE A 342 -17.18 -6.09 12.93
CA PHE A 342 -18.02 -4.98 13.35
C PHE A 342 -17.76 -3.73 12.50
N MET A 343 -16.50 -3.43 12.16
CA MET A 343 -16.14 -2.26 11.35
C MET A 343 -16.60 -2.34 9.88
N MET A 344 -16.96 -3.53 9.38
CA MET A 344 -17.48 -3.72 8.02
C MET A 344 -18.99 -3.44 7.90
N ILE A 345 -19.72 -3.33 9.00
CA ILE A 345 -21.18 -3.18 9.00
C ILE A 345 -21.62 -1.79 9.47
N ARG A 346 -22.80 -1.36 8.98
CA ARG A 346 -23.37 -0.02 9.22
C ARG A 346 -23.38 0.46 10.68
N PRO A 347 -23.64 -0.38 11.70
CA PRO A 347 -23.59 0.06 13.10
C PRO A 347 -22.26 0.67 13.55
N SER A 348 -21.17 0.47 12.79
CA SER A 348 -19.87 1.09 13.07
C SER A 348 -19.72 2.50 12.51
N SER A 349 -20.73 3.09 11.85
CA SER A 349 -20.64 4.39 11.16
C SER A 349 -20.09 5.52 12.03
N VAL A 350 -20.46 5.55 13.32
CA VAL A 350 -19.96 6.53 14.30
C VAL A 350 -18.43 6.57 14.37
N PHE A 351 -17.77 5.42 14.21
CA PHE A 351 -16.31 5.35 14.20
C PHE A 351 -15.75 5.93 12.89
N TRP A 352 -16.38 5.64 11.76
CA TRP A 352 -15.99 6.18 10.47
C TRP A 352 -16.10 7.70 10.44
N GLU A 353 -17.12 8.27 11.08
CA GLU A 353 -17.35 9.73 11.10
C GLU A 353 -16.39 10.48 12.02
N HIS A 354 -15.95 9.88 13.13
CA HIS A 354 -15.20 10.58 14.18
C HIS A 354 -13.74 10.17 14.34
N LEU A 355 -13.36 8.95 13.93
CA LEU A 355 -11.97 8.50 14.07
C LEU A 355 -11.08 9.13 13.00
N PHE A 356 -9.92 9.64 13.45
CA PHE A 356 -8.98 10.37 12.62
C PHE A 356 -8.57 9.57 11.37
N LYS A 357 -8.70 10.20 10.19
CA LYS A 357 -8.36 9.65 8.87
C LYS A 357 -9.06 8.34 8.48
N LEU A 358 -9.98 7.80 9.29
CA LEU A 358 -10.64 6.53 8.98
C LEU A 358 -11.54 6.65 7.73
N ARG A 359 -12.18 7.80 7.50
CA ARG A 359 -12.96 8.07 6.28
C ARG A 359 -12.16 7.86 5.00
N PHE A 360 -10.87 8.21 4.99
CA PHE A 360 -9.97 8.08 3.84
C PHE A 360 -9.55 6.63 3.55
N VAL A 361 -9.99 5.65 4.37
CA VAL A 361 -9.91 4.24 3.99
C VAL A 361 -10.96 3.90 2.91
N GLN A 362 -12.01 4.73 2.78
CA GLN A 362 -13.13 4.66 1.83
C GLN A 362 -14.04 3.44 2.00
N PHE A 363 -13.45 2.26 2.12
CA PHE A 363 -14.12 0.99 1.94
C PHE A 363 -14.09 0.16 3.24
N PRO A 364 -15.20 0.08 4.01
CA PRO A 364 -15.28 -0.72 5.22
C PRO A 364 -14.86 -2.17 5.04
N TRP A 365 -15.20 -2.79 3.91
CA TRP A 365 -14.82 -4.16 3.59
C TRP A 365 -13.29 -4.39 3.52
N ARG A 366 -12.44 -3.37 3.45
CA ARG A 366 -10.97 -3.50 3.58
C ARG A 366 -10.53 -4.05 4.94
N TRP A 367 -11.39 -4.02 5.97
CA TRP A 367 -11.14 -4.72 7.25
C TRP A 367 -10.99 -6.24 7.09
N MET A 368 -11.37 -6.80 5.93
CA MET A 368 -10.97 -8.16 5.54
C MET A 368 -9.46 -8.40 5.59
N SER A 369 -8.63 -7.38 5.31
CA SER A 369 -7.16 -7.46 5.42
C SER A 369 -6.71 -7.89 6.83
N ILE A 370 -7.37 -7.35 7.85
CA ILE A 370 -7.11 -7.66 9.26
C ILE A 370 -7.72 -9.01 9.61
N LEU A 371 -8.94 -9.31 9.15
CA LEU A 371 -9.63 -10.58 9.39
C LEU A 371 -8.90 -11.80 8.79
N ALA A 372 -8.20 -11.61 7.66
CA ALA A 372 -7.42 -12.64 6.99
C ALA A 372 -6.28 -13.19 7.88
N VAL A 373 -5.76 -12.38 8.82
CA VAL A 373 -4.70 -12.82 9.74
C VAL A 373 -5.23 -13.88 10.74
N PRO A 374 -6.28 -13.62 11.54
CA PRO A 374 -6.96 -14.66 12.32
C PRO A 374 -7.46 -15.84 11.50
N TYR A 375 -8.01 -15.62 10.31
CA TYR A 375 -8.44 -16.69 9.40
C TYR A 375 -7.35 -17.74 9.19
N SER A 376 -6.15 -17.30 8.77
CA SER A 376 -5.03 -18.21 8.51
C SER A 376 -4.51 -18.90 9.78
N CYS A 377 -4.53 -18.18 10.90
CA CYS A 377 -4.09 -18.71 12.20
C CYS A 377 -5.05 -19.78 12.73
N PHE A 378 -6.36 -19.56 12.64
CA PHE A 378 -7.38 -20.51 13.04
C PHE A 378 -7.37 -21.75 12.15
N ILE A 379 -7.17 -21.59 10.83
CA ILE A 379 -6.98 -22.71 9.92
C ILE A 379 -5.76 -23.55 10.31
N ALA A 380 -4.61 -22.91 10.55
CA ALA A 380 -3.40 -23.60 10.99
C ALA A 380 -3.66 -24.37 12.30
N ALA A 381 -4.28 -23.75 13.29
CA ALA A 381 -4.60 -24.41 14.55
C ALA A 381 -5.55 -25.60 14.35
N ALA A 382 -6.60 -25.46 13.53
CA ALA A 382 -7.58 -26.51 13.25
C ALA A 382 -6.98 -27.71 12.48
N MET A 383 -6.01 -27.47 11.59
CA MET A 383 -5.28 -28.51 10.86
C MET A 383 -4.52 -29.48 11.78
N SER A 384 -4.31 -29.13 13.05
CA SER A 384 -3.68 -30.02 14.02
C SER A 384 -4.55 -31.24 14.38
N ARG A 385 -5.85 -31.24 14.04
CA ARG A 385 -6.73 -32.41 14.18
C ARG A 385 -6.68 -33.26 12.92
N ARG A 386 -6.33 -34.55 13.02
CA ARG A 386 -6.23 -35.45 11.85
C ARG A 386 -7.48 -35.41 10.95
N ARG A 387 -8.62 -35.95 11.39
CA ARG A 387 -9.80 -36.07 10.50
C ARG A 387 -10.49 -34.73 10.19
N ALA A 388 -10.78 -33.94 11.23
CA ALA A 388 -11.47 -32.66 11.07
C ALA A 388 -10.61 -31.60 10.34
N GLY A 389 -9.29 -31.63 10.55
CA GLY A 389 -8.35 -30.78 9.85
C GLY A 389 -8.32 -31.07 8.36
N TRP A 390 -8.25 -32.34 7.94
CA TRP A 390 -8.29 -32.67 6.50
C TRP A 390 -9.59 -32.25 5.82
N ILE A 391 -10.75 -32.42 6.47
CA ILE A 391 -12.04 -31.97 5.93
C ILE A 391 -12.05 -30.44 5.79
N LEU A 392 -11.62 -29.71 6.82
CA LEU A 392 -11.54 -28.26 6.78
C LEU A 392 -10.54 -27.79 5.72
N GLY A 393 -9.38 -28.44 5.61
CA GLY A 393 -8.37 -28.12 4.62
C GLY A 393 -8.87 -28.31 3.20
N ALA A 394 -9.58 -29.42 2.92
CA ALA A 394 -10.23 -29.64 1.65
C ALA A 394 -11.30 -28.57 1.37
N ALA A 395 -12.13 -28.22 2.36
CA ALA A 395 -13.11 -27.15 2.23
C ALA A 395 -12.45 -25.79 1.95
N VAL A 396 -11.35 -25.45 2.62
CA VAL A 396 -10.58 -24.22 2.37
C VAL A 396 -10.05 -24.19 0.94
N ILE A 397 -9.49 -25.30 0.44
CA ILE A 397 -9.00 -25.38 -0.95
C ILE A 397 -10.17 -25.20 -1.93
N VAL A 398 -11.27 -25.93 -1.74
CA VAL A 398 -12.44 -25.84 -2.63
C VAL A 398 -13.05 -24.44 -2.63
N VAL A 399 -13.24 -23.85 -1.45
CA VAL A 399 -13.79 -22.49 -1.33
C VAL A 399 -12.85 -21.47 -1.95
N SER A 400 -11.55 -21.53 -1.69
CA SER A 400 -10.59 -20.58 -2.28
C SER A 400 -10.49 -20.74 -3.80
N ALA A 401 -10.52 -21.97 -4.31
CA ALA A 401 -10.55 -22.25 -5.74
C ALA A 401 -11.85 -21.77 -6.39
N ALA A 402 -13.00 -21.97 -5.74
CA ALA A 402 -14.29 -21.49 -6.23
C ALA A 402 -14.38 -19.96 -6.22
N THR A 403 -13.88 -19.30 -5.15
CA THR A 403 -13.77 -17.84 -5.09
C THR A 403 -12.83 -17.33 -6.18
N GLY A 404 -11.66 -17.96 -6.37
CA GLY A 404 -10.74 -17.61 -7.45
C GLY A 404 -11.37 -17.76 -8.84
N ALA A 405 -12.01 -18.90 -9.11
CA ALA A 405 -12.70 -19.14 -10.38
C ALA A 405 -13.83 -18.12 -10.63
N PHE A 406 -14.62 -17.81 -9.61
CA PHE A 406 -15.65 -16.78 -9.69
C PHE A 406 -15.05 -15.41 -10.02
N LEU A 407 -14.01 -14.99 -9.29
CA LEU A 407 -13.38 -13.69 -9.51
C LEU A 407 -12.70 -13.60 -10.88
N VAL A 408 -12.01 -14.64 -11.32
CA VAL A 408 -11.42 -14.72 -12.68
C VAL A 408 -12.47 -14.52 -13.77
N GLN A 409 -13.69 -15.03 -13.58
CA GLN A 409 -14.81 -14.82 -14.50
C GLN A 409 -15.39 -13.40 -14.46
N GLN A 410 -15.33 -12.72 -13.31
CA GLN A 410 -15.79 -11.34 -13.16
C GLN A 410 -14.70 -10.31 -13.54
N THR A 411 -13.46 -10.76 -13.71
CA THR A 411 -12.30 -9.91 -13.99
C THR A 411 -12.30 -9.45 -15.44
N TRP A 412 -11.95 -8.18 -15.65
CA TRP A 412 -11.56 -7.69 -16.97
C TRP A 412 -10.11 -8.07 -17.26
N TRP A 413 -9.86 -8.65 -18.42
CA TRP A 413 -8.53 -9.07 -18.84
C TRP A 413 -8.10 -8.23 -20.04
N ASP A 414 -7.00 -7.50 -19.89
CA ASP A 414 -6.47 -6.63 -20.95
C ASP A 414 -4.94 -6.72 -20.98
N SER A 415 -4.40 -7.20 -22.11
CA SER A 415 -2.95 -7.29 -22.32
C SER A 415 -2.34 -6.02 -22.92
N ASP A 416 -3.18 -5.13 -23.42
CA ASP A 416 -2.79 -4.00 -24.26
C ASP A 416 -2.69 -2.70 -23.46
N GLU A 417 -3.17 -2.66 -22.22
CA GLU A 417 -3.12 -1.48 -21.34
C GLU A 417 -1.69 -0.97 -21.09
N ILE A 418 -0.75 -1.85 -20.73
CA ILE A 418 0.66 -1.48 -20.57
C ILE A 418 1.30 -1.03 -21.91
N PRO A 419 1.16 -1.78 -23.02
CA PRO A 419 1.58 -1.32 -24.34
C PRO A 419 1.04 0.05 -24.72
N ALA A 420 -0.26 0.30 -24.50
CA ALA A 420 -0.92 1.56 -24.81
C ALA A 420 -0.36 2.72 -23.97
N LEU A 421 -0.18 2.53 -22.66
CA LEU A 421 0.48 3.52 -21.79
C LEU A 421 1.90 3.85 -22.27
N ARG A 422 2.67 2.83 -22.67
CA ARG A 422 4.03 3.02 -23.18
C ARG A 422 4.04 3.77 -24.51
N GLU A 423 3.11 3.47 -25.40
CA GLU A 423 2.96 4.16 -26.67
C GLU A 423 2.57 5.63 -26.46
N ALA A 424 1.61 5.90 -25.57
CA ALA A 424 1.20 7.26 -25.24
C ALA A 424 2.34 8.10 -24.64
N ILE A 425 3.14 7.52 -23.74
CA ILE A 425 4.36 8.16 -23.21
C ILE A 425 5.39 8.39 -24.34
N ALA A 426 5.65 7.38 -25.18
CA ALA A 426 6.62 7.50 -26.27
C ALA A 426 6.24 8.55 -27.32
N ASN A 427 4.93 8.74 -27.53
CA ASN A 427 4.36 9.72 -28.46
C ASN A 427 4.11 11.11 -27.82
N ASP A 428 4.63 11.35 -26.61
CA ASP A 428 4.52 12.63 -25.90
C ASP A 428 3.07 13.05 -25.55
N GLN A 429 2.17 12.06 -25.40
CA GLN A 429 0.74 12.23 -25.10
C GLN A 429 0.42 12.10 -23.60
N GLY A 430 1.17 11.27 -22.87
CA GLY A 430 0.89 10.99 -21.45
C GLY A 430 -0.36 10.14 -21.22
N PHE A 431 -0.93 10.21 -20.02
CA PHE A 431 -2.12 9.46 -19.60
C PHE A 431 -3.00 10.32 -18.67
N GLU A 432 -4.20 9.84 -18.38
CA GLU A 432 -5.16 10.51 -17.49
C GLU A 432 -4.62 10.65 -16.06
N GLY A 433 -4.79 11.82 -15.44
CA GLY A 433 -4.36 12.06 -14.06
C GLY A 433 -5.37 11.55 -13.03
N THR A 434 -5.29 12.08 -11.82
CA THR A 434 -6.18 11.70 -10.72
C THR A 434 -6.66 12.94 -9.97
N ASP A 435 -7.97 13.11 -9.90
CA ASP A 435 -8.66 14.31 -9.40
C ASP A 435 -8.16 14.77 -8.02
N GLU A 436 -7.83 13.83 -7.14
CA GLU A 436 -7.36 14.12 -5.78
C GLU A 436 -5.96 14.74 -5.69
N TYR A 437 -5.19 14.68 -6.78
CA TYR A 437 -3.84 15.26 -6.89
C TYR A 437 -3.81 16.53 -7.74
N ASP A 438 -4.91 16.92 -8.36
CA ASP A 438 -4.99 18.18 -9.07
C ASP A 438 -4.77 19.36 -8.11
N PRO A 439 -4.07 20.43 -8.53
CA PRO A 439 -3.91 21.64 -7.76
C PRO A 439 -5.25 22.22 -7.28
N MET A 440 -5.20 22.96 -6.17
CA MET A 440 -6.38 23.72 -5.72
C MET A 440 -6.90 24.62 -6.86
N ASP A 441 -8.22 24.65 -7.03
CA ASP A 441 -8.94 25.43 -8.05
C ASP A 441 -8.75 24.96 -9.50
N ASP A 442 -8.10 23.81 -9.72
CA ASP A 442 -8.04 23.13 -11.01
C ASP A 442 -9.20 22.13 -11.19
N ASP A 443 -9.63 21.98 -12.44
CA ASP A 443 -10.44 20.88 -12.94
C ASP A 443 -9.75 20.37 -14.20
N HIS A 444 -9.03 19.25 -14.05
CA HIS A 444 -8.19 18.68 -15.11
C HIS A 444 -8.94 18.40 -16.43
N THR A 445 -10.28 18.31 -16.41
CA THR A 445 -11.09 18.12 -17.62
C THR A 445 -11.05 19.33 -18.54
N ASN A 446 -10.61 20.49 -18.03
CA ASN A 446 -10.40 21.71 -18.80
C ASN A 446 -8.99 21.81 -19.41
N LEU A 447 -8.10 20.85 -19.17
CA LEU A 447 -6.75 20.86 -19.73
C LEU A 447 -6.78 20.60 -21.24
N PRO A 448 -5.99 21.34 -22.05
CA PRO A 448 -5.90 21.08 -23.47
C PRO A 448 -5.00 19.85 -23.73
N GLU A 449 -5.59 18.65 -23.76
CA GLU A 449 -4.89 17.35 -23.86
C GLU A 449 -3.83 17.30 -24.99
N LYS A 450 -4.11 17.97 -26.12
CA LYS A 450 -3.24 17.98 -27.31
C LYS A 450 -2.30 19.19 -27.37
N ALA A 451 -2.13 19.89 -26.25
CA ALA A 451 -1.24 21.04 -26.20
C ALA A 451 0.22 20.63 -26.46
N PRO A 452 0.97 21.45 -27.22
CA PRO A 452 2.42 21.29 -27.28
C PRO A 452 3.03 21.58 -25.90
N ARG A 453 4.27 21.11 -25.67
CA ARG A 453 5.03 21.41 -24.45
C ARG A 453 5.08 22.90 -24.10
N VAL A 454 5.12 23.77 -25.12
CA VAL A 454 5.12 25.22 -24.98
C VAL A 454 4.15 25.82 -26.00
N ALA A 455 3.15 26.56 -25.53
CA ALA A 455 2.21 27.30 -26.36
C ALA A 455 2.40 28.82 -26.18
N ILE A 456 2.38 29.56 -27.28
CA ILE A 456 2.48 31.03 -27.29
C ILE A 456 1.08 31.61 -27.38
N LEU A 457 0.75 32.45 -26.41
CA LEU A 457 -0.55 33.10 -26.27
C LEU A 457 -0.38 34.63 -26.37
N PRO A 458 -1.43 35.36 -26.82
CA PRO A 458 -1.44 36.81 -26.76
C PRO A 458 -1.31 37.31 -25.31
N GLU A 459 -0.75 38.51 -25.15
CA GLU A 459 -0.52 39.15 -23.83
C GLU A 459 -1.81 39.27 -23.00
N GLU A 460 -2.91 39.66 -23.65
CA GLU A 460 -4.26 39.72 -23.07
C GLU A 460 -5.11 38.55 -23.58
N GLU A 461 -6.00 38.01 -22.74
CA GLU A 461 -6.91 36.89 -23.11
C GLU A 461 -7.95 37.28 -24.17
N SER A 462 -8.38 38.53 -24.16
CA SER A 462 -9.23 39.14 -25.18
C SER A 462 -8.45 39.55 -26.45
N GLY A 463 -7.14 39.34 -26.48
CA GLY A 463 -6.26 39.73 -27.58
C GLY A 463 -6.43 38.85 -28.82
N GLY A 464 -6.14 39.43 -29.99
CA GLY A 464 -6.17 38.74 -31.29
C GLY A 464 -5.10 37.63 -31.44
N ALA A 465 -4.77 37.27 -32.68
CA ALA A 465 -3.84 36.17 -32.97
C ALA A 465 -2.51 36.26 -32.20
N ALA A 466 -2.03 35.12 -31.70
CA ALA A 466 -0.78 35.02 -30.94
C ALA A 466 0.41 35.59 -31.74
N PRO A 467 1.33 36.34 -31.10
CA PRO A 467 2.52 36.86 -31.77
C PRO A 467 3.40 35.72 -32.30
N ARG A 468 4.09 35.94 -33.41
CA ARG A 468 5.16 35.02 -33.84
C ARG A 468 6.31 35.10 -32.82
N ALA A 469 6.60 33.97 -32.17
CA ALA A 469 7.74 33.79 -31.30
C ALA A 469 8.48 32.50 -31.67
N GLU A 470 9.80 32.51 -31.54
CA GLU A 470 10.65 31.35 -31.70
C GLU A 470 10.87 30.70 -30.33
N VAL A 471 10.67 29.38 -30.24
CA VAL A 471 10.82 28.61 -29.00
C VAL A 471 11.89 27.56 -29.21
N HIS A 472 12.91 27.57 -28.34
CA HIS A 472 13.92 26.53 -28.27
C HIS A 472 13.87 25.85 -26.90
N VAL A 473 13.46 24.58 -26.88
CA VAL A 473 13.50 23.77 -25.65
C VAL A 473 14.92 23.22 -25.48
N LEU A 474 15.62 23.70 -24.46
CA LEU A 474 16.99 23.29 -24.12
C LEU A 474 16.97 21.99 -23.32
N ARG A 475 16.02 21.87 -22.39
CA ARG A 475 15.83 20.67 -21.56
C ARG A 475 14.36 20.51 -21.17
N TRP A 476 13.90 19.26 -21.17
CA TRP A 476 12.58 18.88 -20.68
C TRP A 476 12.68 17.50 -20.04
N SER A 477 12.76 17.47 -18.71
CA SER A 477 12.88 16.27 -17.85
C SER A 477 11.95 16.43 -16.66
N ALA A 478 11.55 15.36 -15.99
CA ALA A 478 10.47 15.37 -15.01
C ALA A 478 10.57 16.47 -13.92
N GLU A 479 11.77 16.83 -13.44
CA GLU A 479 12.00 17.87 -12.42
C GLU A 479 12.60 19.19 -12.97
N GLU A 480 12.91 19.29 -14.27
CA GLU A 480 13.56 20.49 -14.85
C GLU A 480 13.09 20.76 -16.29
N ARG A 481 12.59 21.98 -16.53
CA ARG A 481 12.30 22.53 -17.85
C ARG A 481 13.18 23.76 -18.10
N GLU A 482 13.86 23.78 -19.23
CA GLU A 482 14.70 24.90 -19.64
C GLU A 482 14.40 25.24 -21.10
N LEU A 483 14.05 26.49 -21.38
CA LEU A 483 13.73 26.92 -22.74
C LEU A 483 14.05 28.40 -22.96
N GLN A 484 14.18 28.76 -24.23
CA GLN A 484 14.40 30.12 -24.70
C GLN A 484 13.22 30.53 -25.58
N VAL A 485 12.64 31.69 -25.31
CA VAL A 485 11.56 32.27 -26.10
C VAL A 485 12.02 33.62 -26.66
N SER A 486 11.98 33.77 -27.98
CA SER A 486 12.34 35.01 -28.66
C SER A 486 11.12 35.58 -29.36
N SER A 487 10.68 36.78 -28.95
CA SER A 487 9.50 37.45 -29.52
C SER A 487 9.74 38.94 -29.71
N GLN A 488 9.21 39.54 -30.77
CA GLN A 488 9.27 41.00 -30.97
C GLN A 488 8.23 41.78 -30.15
N LYS A 489 7.22 41.09 -29.61
CA LYS A 489 6.16 41.66 -28.77
C LYS A 489 6.09 40.93 -27.43
N PRO A 490 5.58 41.54 -26.36
CA PRO A 490 5.24 40.80 -25.15
C PRO A 490 4.30 39.63 -25.48
N VAL A 491 4.49 38.50 -24.79
CA VAL A 491 3.75 37.26 -25.00
C VAL A 491 3.41 36.62 -23.67
N ARG A 492 2.35 35.80 -23.66
CA ARG A 492 2.16 34.79 -22.63
C ARG A 492 2.69 33.45 -23.15
N VAL A 493 3.34 32.71 -22.27
CA VAL A 493 3.86 31.38 -22.56
C VAL A 493 3.18 30.41 -21.63
N ALA A 494 2.37 29.52 -22.19
CA ALA A 494 1.73 28.45 -21.46
C ALA A 494 2.59 27.19 -21.58
N LEU A 495 2.99 26.64 -20.43
CA LEU A 495 3.77 25.41 -20.37
C LEU A 495 2.80 24.24 -20.22
N ARG A 496 3.11 23.10 -20.83
CA ARG A 496 2.40 21.84 -20.54
C ARG A 496 2.89 21.32 -19.19
N LEU A 497 2.44 22.00 -18.14
CA LEU A 497 2.85 21.80 -16.75
C LEU A 497 1.77 22.39 -15.84
N LEU A 498 1.25 21.59 -14.91
CA LEU A 498 0.38 22.10 -13.85
C LEU A 498 1.18 22.96 -12.87
N ASP A 499 0.58 24.08 -12.45
CA ASP A 499 1.17 24.94 -11.43
C ASP A 499 1.08 24.26 -10.06
N TYR A 500 2.22 24.13 -9.39
CA TYR A 500 2.33 23.51 -8.09
C TYR A 500 3.38 24.26 -7.27
N PRO A 501 3.16 24.56 -5.98
CA PRO A 501 4.04 25.45 -5.21
C PRO A 501 5.53 25.05 -5.13
N ALA A 502 5.86 23.78 -5.39
CA ALA A 502 7.24 23.31 -5.43
C ALA A 502 7.95 23.56 -6.78
N TRP A 503 7.26 24.06 -7.80
CA TRP A 503 7.89 24.54 -9.03
C TRP A 503 8.44 25.95 -8.83
N ARG A 504 9.77 26.10 -8.92
CA ARG A 504 10.45 27.39 -8.92
C ARG A 504 10.68 27.83 -10.37
N VAL A 505 10.14 28.99 -10.71
CA VAL A 505 10.32 29.61 -12.04
C VAL A 505 11.32 30.75 -11.97
N GLU A 506 12.26 30.78 -12.92
CA GLU A 506 13.20 31.86 -13.13
C GLU A 506 13.15 32.34 -14.59
N VAL A 507 13.09 33.65 -14.79
CA VAL A 507 13.19 34.30 -16.11
C VAL A 507 14.45 35.16 -16.10
N ASN A 508 15.40 34.84 -16.97
CA ASN A 508 16.75 35.43 -17.02
C ASN A 508 17.46 35.42 -15.66
N GLY A 509 17.36 34.30 -14.92
CA GLY A 509 17.99 34.11 -13.61
C GLY A 509 17.33 34.87 -12.46
N LYS A 510 16.18 35.53 -12.68
CA LYS A 510 15.39 36.17 -11.62
C LYS A 510 14.13 35.36 -11.36
N VAL A 511 13.81 35.12 -10.09
CA VAL A 511 12.59 34.42 -9.68
C VAL A 511 11.37 35.17 -10.22
N ALA A 512 10.48 34.44 -10.88
CA ALA A 512 9.22 34.94 -11.41
C ALA A 512 8.06 34.18 -10.78
N THR A 513 6.96 34.88 -10.51
CA THR A 513 5.71 34.25 -10.08
C THR A 513 4.91 33.89 -11.32
N PRO A 514 4.62 32.60 -11.57
CA PRO A 514 3.74 32.22 -12.67
C PRO A 514 2.32 32.72 -12.44
N GLN A 515 1.57 32.83 -13.53
CA GLN A 515 0.13 32.92 -13.53
C GLN A 515 -0.43 31.53 -13.81
N HIS A 516 -1.66 31.28 -13.40
CA HIS A 516 -2.38 30.05 -13.71
C HIS A 516 -3.61 30.39 -14.56
N ALA A 517 -3.99 29.48 -15.44
CA ALA A 517 -5.23 29.60 -16.20
C ALA A 517 -6.41 29.39 -15.23
N GLU A 518 -7.43 30.25 -15.28
CA GLU A 518 -8.50 30.29 -14.27
C GLU A 518 -9.28 28.97 -14.12
N THR A 519 -9.25 28.08 -15.12
CA THR A 519 -10.04 26.85 -15.14
C THR A 519 -9.23 25.57 -15.27
N SER A 520 -7.91 25.64 -15.51
CA SER A 520 -7.11 24.46 -15.88
C SER A 520 -5.78 24.32 -15.13
N GLY A 521 -5.51 25.18 -14.14
CA GLY A 521 -4.29 25.07 -13.31
C GLY A 521 -2.96 25.17 -14.09
N GLN A 522 -3.01 25.43 -15.40
CA GLN A 522 -1.84 25.41 -16.28
C GLN A 522 -0.90 26.57 -15.94
N MET A 523 0.39 26.27 -15.82
CA MET A 523 1.42 27.27 -15.59
C MET A 523 1.61 28.18 -16.82
N MET A 524 1.45 29.48 -16.61
CA MET A 524 1.61 30.53 -17.61
C MET A 524 2.59 31.61 -17.16
N LEU A 525 3.40 32.11 -18.10
CA LEU A 525 4.39 33.15 -17.86
C LEU A 525 4.15 34.35 -18.78
N ARG A 526 4.10 35.56 -18.20
CA ARG A 526 4.13 36.80 -18.99
C ARG A 526 5.57 37.18 -19.25
N LEU A 527 5.92 37.30 -20.53
CA LEU A 527 7.27 37.61 -20.98
C LEU A 527 7.30 38.93 -21.75
N PRO A 528 8.25 39.82 -21.46
CA PRO A 528 8.45 41.01 -22.27
C PRO A 528 9.04 40.64 -23.64
N ALA A 529 8.95 41.56 -24.59
CA ALA A 529 9.63 41.43 -25.89
C ALA A 529 11.15 41.22 -25.72
N GLY A 530 11.75 40.55 -26.70
CA GLY A 530 13.15 40.13 -26.71
C GLY A 530 13.30 38.63 -26.52
N THR A 531 14.54 38.21 -26.27
CA THR A 531 14.90 36.83 -26.01
C THR A 531 14.94 36.60 -24.50
N GLN A 532 14.05 35.76 -24.01
CA GLN A 532 13.92 35.41 -22.60
C GLN A 532 14.40 33.97 -22.40
N HIS A 533 15.23 33.75 -21.38
CA HIS A 533 15.60 32.42 -20.90
C HIS A 533 14.72 32.06 -19.71
N ILE A 534 14.11 30.87 -19.74
CA ILE A 534 13.18 30.40 -18.73
C ILE A 534 13.73 29.09 -18.16
N ALA A 535 13.86 29.02 -16.83
CA ALA A 535 14.20 27.82 -16.11
C ALA A 535 13.11 27.52 -15.08
N VAL A 536 12.51 26.33 -15.15
CA VAL A 536 11.50 25.84 -14.21
C VAL A 536 12.05 24.58 -13.55
N LYS A 537 12.19 24.61 -12.22
CA LYS A 537 12.81 23.52 -11.45
C LYS A 537 11.93 23.08 -10.31
N PHE A 538 11.76 21.77 -10.14
CA PHE A 538 11.06 21.21 -8.99
C PHE A 538 11.98 21.24 -7.77
N VAL A 539 11.67 22.07 -6.79
CA VAL A 539 12.53 22.29 -5.62
C VAL A 539 12.07 21.51 -4.40
N ARG A 540 13.00 21.28 -3.48
CA ARG A 540 12.70 20.66 -2.19
C ARG A 540 12.14 21.71 -1.22
N THR A 541 10.96 21.44 -0.69
CA THR A 541 10.27 22.26 0.31
C THR A 541 10.75 21.99 1.74
N PRO A 542 10.53 22.91 2.71
CA PRO A 542 10.98 22.72 4.10
C PRO A 542 10.40 21.49 4.80
N ASP A 543 9.15 21.14 4.52
CA ASP A 543 8.48 19.95 5.08
C ASP A 543 9.13 18.65 4.59
N ARG A 544 9.58 18.58 3.33
CA ARG A 544 10.38 17.46 2.81
C ARG A 544 11.72 17.34 3.55
N ILE A 545 12.40 18.46 3.82
CA ILE A 545 13.66 18.48 4.60
C ILE A 545 13.42 17.98 6.02
N LEU A 546 12.35 18.45 6.68
CA LEU A 546 11.98 18.02 8.02
C LEU A 546 11.66 16.52 8.05
N GLY A 547 10.87 16.03 7.09
CA GLY A 547 10.57 14.61 6.95
C GLY A 547 11.83 13.74 6.83
N ILE A 548 12.79 14.17 6.00
CA ILE A 548 14.09 13.49 5.88
C ILE A 548 14.85 13.49 7.21
N PHE A 549 14.94 14.63 7.90
CA PHE A 549 15.64 14.73 9.18
C PHE A 549 15.03 13.80 10.24
N VAL A 550 13.71 13.77 10.36
CA VAL A 550 13.00 12.89 11.30
C VAL A 550 13.21 11.42 10.94
N SER A 551 13.21 11.07 9.65
CA SER A 551 13.51 9.69 9.22
C SER A 551 14.95 9.28 9.47
N VAL A 552 15.93 10.17 9.30
CA VAL A 552 17.33 9.90 9.67
C VAL A 552 17.46 9.69 11.18
N ALA A 553 16.82 10.54 12.00
CA ALA A 553 16.80 10.36 13.45
C ALA A 553 16.14 9.02 13.87
N GLY A 554 15.02 8.66 13.22
CA GLY A 554 14.37 7.37 13.40
C GLY A 554 15.27 6.19 13.01
N LEU A 555 16.01 6.31 11.91
CA LEU A 555 16.98 5.29 11.47
C LEU A 555 18.12 5.12 12.47
N LEU A 556 18.67 6.22 13.00
CA LEU A 556 19.71 6.16 14.04
C LEU A 556 19.20 5.49 15.32
N ALA A 557 17.97 5.82 15.75
CA ALA A 557 17.33 5.17 16.89
C ALA A 557 17.11 3.67 16.64
N LEU A 558 16.70 3.29 15.42
CA LEU A 558 16.54 1.90 15.01
C LEU A 558 17.86 1.12 15.08
N LEU A 559 18.95 1.69 14.56
CA LEU A 559 20.29 1.08 14.61
C LEU A 559 20.77 0.91 16.06
N ALA A 560 20.52 1.89 16.92
CA ALA A 560 20.83 1.80 18.34
C ALA A 560 20.08 0.65 19.03
N LEU A 561 18.79 0.44 18.72
CA LEU A 561 18.01 -0.69 19.26
C LEU A 561 18.55 -2.05 18.81
N PHE A 562 18.99 -2.18 17.56
CA PHE A 562 19.61 -3.42 17.07
C PHE A 562 20.94 -3.73 17.79
N ASN A 563 21.77 -2.71 18.01
CA ASN A 563 23.04 -2.82 18.71
C ASN A 563 22.87 -3.15 20.21
N ALA A 564 21.94 -2.49 20.89
CA ALA A 564 21.63 -2.75 22.30
C ALA A 564 21.14 -4.20 22.53
N GLY A 565 20.42 -4.77 21.55
CA GLY A 565 20.04 -6.18 21.57
C GLY A 565 21.21 -7.16 21.37
N GLY A 566 22.30 -6.73 20.73
CA GLY A 566 23.52 -7.51 20.54
C GLY A 566 24.42 -7.52 21.78
N GLN A 567 24.61 -6.38 22.42
CA GLN A 567 25.47 -6.28 23.62
C GLN A 567 24.91 -7.08 24.81
N ARG A 568 23.59 -7.12 25.00
CA ARG A 568 22.96 -7.94 26.06
C ARG A 568 23.10 -9.45 25.86
N LEU A 569 23.34 -9.91 24.63
CA LEU A 569 23.61 -11.33 24.35
C LEU A 569 25.07 -11.70 24.65
N LEU A 570 26.00 -10.77 24.43
CA LEU A 570 27.42 -10.95 24.73
C LEU A 570 27.71 -10.86 26.23
N SER A 571 27.01 -9.99 26.97
CA SER A 571 27.17 -9.86 28.42
C SER A 571 26.48 -10.95 29.26
N ALA A 572 25.78 -11.90 28.60
CA ALA A 572 25.03 -12.98 29.25
C ALA A 572 25.66 -14.38 29.02
N SER A 573 26.89 -14.44 28.52
CA SER A 573 27.68 -15.68 28.51
C SER A 573 28.51 -15.75 29.79
N PRO A 574 28.40 -16.83 30.60
CA PRO A 574 29.21 -16.98 31.81
C PRO A 574 30.70 -17.12 31.53
#